data_AF-A0A7H4P2H8-F1
#
_entry.id   AF-A0A7H4P2H8-F1
#
_cell.length_a   1.000
_cell.length_b   1.000
_cell.length_c   1.000
_cell.angle_alpha   90.00
_cell.angle_beta   90.00
_cell.angle_gamma   90.00
#
_symmetry.space_group_name_H-M   'P 1'
#
loop_
_entity.id
_entity.type
_entity.pdbx_description
1 polymer ?
#
loop_
_entity_poly.entity_id
_entity_poly.type
_entity_poly.pdbx_seq_one_letter_code
_entity_poly.pdbx_strand_id
1 'polypeptide(L)'
;MITSEQNRYTFDVFIDARGQKALKNKDLPFPHLREQLLATGEDIPEVGDDYTLLEPSEVRGRIAFAAIPWLMHDQPFVQGITACAEIGAAIAKAISAPASRSRRRLSPIDL
;
A
#
# COMPACT_ATOMS: atom_id res chain seq x y z
N MET A 1 -16.01 13.55 23.01
CA MET A 1 -16.93 12.84 23.94
C MET A 1 -17.17 11.46 23.37
N ILE A 2 -17.02 10.42 24.19
CA ILE A 2 -17.27 9.02 23.79
C ILE A 2 -18.49 8.53 24.58
N THR A 3 -19.44 7.91 23.89
CA THR A 3 -20.66 7.36 24.50
C THR A 3 -20.66 5.85 24.34
N SER A 4 -20.91 5.13 25.44
CA SER A 4 -21.28 3.71 25.44
C SER A 4 -22.74 3.60 25.90
N GLU A 5 -23.34 2.42 25.81
CA GLU A 5 -24.75 2.19 26.17
C GLU A 5 -25.14 2.74 27.55
N GLN A 6 -24.18 2.79 28.49
CA GLN A 6 -24.44 3.14 29.90
C GLN A 6 -23.69 4.38 30.37
N ASN A 7 -22.69 4.86 29.62
CA ASN A 7 -21.77 5.88 30.12
C ASN A 7 -21.41 6.91 29.05
N ARG A 8 -21.16 8.14 29.51
CA ARG A 8 -20.66 9.25 28.71
C ARG A 8 -19.34 9.76 29.28
N TYR A 9 -18.31 9.73 28.46
CA TYR A 9 -16.97 10.15 28.82
C TYR A 9 -16.60 11.44 28.07
N THR A 10 -16.18 12.46 28.82
CA THR A 10 -15.67 13.72 28.28
C THR A 10 -14.16 13.73 28.44
N PHE A 11 -13.46 14.12 27.38
CA PHE A 11 -12.01 14.24 27.36
C PHE A 11 -11.67 15.61 26.79
N ASP A 12 -10.66 16.27 27.36
CA ASP A 12 -10.19 17.58 26.91
C ASP A 12 -9.39 17.50 25.60
N VAL A 13 -8.77 16.34 25.35
CA VAL A 13 -7.90 16.10 24.19
C VAL A 13 -8.21 14.74 23.57
N PHE A 14 -8.20 14.70 22.24
CA PHE A 14 -8.25 13.49 21.43
C PHE A 14 -6.97 13.39 20.60
N ILE A 15 -6.31 12.24 20.62
CA ILE A 15 -5.15 11.94 19.76
C ILE A 15 -5.59 10.98 18.67
N ASP A 16 -5.49 11.42 17.42
CA ASP A 16 -5.75 10.56 16.27
C ASP A 16 -4.49 9.76 15.91
N ALA A 17 -4.45 8.49 16.34
CA ALA A 17 -3.36 7.55 16.08
C ALA A 17 -3.73 6.49 15.03
N ARG A 18 -4.68 6.79 14.12
CA ARG A 18 -5.17 5.84 13.09
C ARG A 18 -4.14 5.48 12.00
N GLY A 19 -2.96 6.10 12.01
CA GLY A 19 -1.89 5.84 11.05
C GLY A 19 -2.13 6.48 9.67
N GLN A 20 -1.38 6.02 8.67
CA GLN A 20 -1.53 6.49 7.29
C GLN A 20 -2.73 5.80 6.61
N LYS A 21 -3.38 6.46 5.66
CA LYS A 21 -4.43 5.84 4.83
C LYS A 21 -3.81 5.02 3.69
N ALA A 22 -4.49 3.98 3.22
CA ALA A 22 -4.09 3.30 2.00
C ALA A 22 -4.21 4.25 0.78
N LEU A 23 -3.24 4.21 -0.13
CA LEU A 23 -3.23 5.04 -1.35
C LEU A 23 -3.68 4.23 -2.58
N LYS A 24 -4.30 4.94 -3.52
CA LYS A 24 -4.77 4.42 -4.80
C LYS A 24 -4.04 5.12 -5.94
N ASN A 25 -4.23 4.65 -7.17
CA ASN A 25 -3.60 5.23 -8.36
C ASN A 25 -3.83 6.75 -8.45
N LYS A 26 -5.03 7.22 -8.12
CA LYS A 26 -5.38 8.65 -8.10
C LYS A 26 -4.57 9.51 -7.12
N ASP A 27 -4.06 8.92 -6.04
CA ASP A 27 -3.32 9.65 -5.00
C ASP A 27 -1.83 9.80 -5.34
N LEU A 28 -1.36 9.23 -6.47
CA LEU A 28 0.05 9.25 -6.83
C LEU A 28 0.53 10.69 -7.17
N PRO A 29 1.64 11.17 -6.59
CA PRO A 29 2.11 12.54 -6.80
C PRO A 29 2.91 12.74 -8.10
N PHE A 30 3.07 11.71 -8.93
CA PHE A 30 3.80 11.73 -10.20
C PHE A 30 2.80 11.75 -11.36
N PRO A 31 2.50 12.91 -11.99
CA PRO A 31 1.37 13.05 -12.91
C PRO A 31 1.40 12.07 -14.09
N HIS A 32 2.56 11.91 -14.74
CA HIS A 32 2.68 11.02 -15.88
C HIS A 32 2.49 9.55 -15.48
N LEU A 33 3.19 9.08 -14.44
CA LEU A 33 3.03 7.71 -13.95
C LEU A 33 1.60 7.45 -13.46
N ARG A 34 0.93 8.46 -12.89
CA ARG A 34 -0.46 8.38 -12.47
C ARG A 34 -1.38 8.16 -13.66
N GLU A 35 -1.21 8.93 -14.74
CA GLU A 35 -1.98 8.75 -15.98
C GLU A 35 -1.78 7.35 -16.55
N GLN A 36 -0.54 6.87 -16.61
CA GLN A 36 -0.24 5.53 -17.10
C GLN A 36 -0.90 4.44 -16.25
N LEU A 37 -0.88 4.57 -14.91
CA LEU A 37 -1.54 3.63 -13.99
C LEU A 37 -3.06 3.70 -14.08
N LEU A 38 -3.65 4.90 -14.16
CA LEU A 38 -5.10 5.06 -14.33
C LEU A 38 -5.59 4.47 -15.66
N ALA A 39 -4.77 4.50 -16.71
CA ALA A 39 -5.08 3.89 -18.00
C ALA A 39 -5.17 2.35 -17.97
N THR A 40 -4.63 1.69 -16.92
CA THR A 40 -4.76 0.23 -16.74
C THR A 40 -6.17 -0.20 -16.33
N GLY A 41 -7.01 0.74 -15.88
CA GLY A 41 -8.37 0.46 -15.39
C GLY A 41 -8.44 0.03 -13.92
N GLU A 42 -7.30 -0.23 -13.29
CA GLU A 42 -7.22 -0.59 -11.87
C GLU A 42 -7.22 0.65 -10.97
N ASP A 43 -7.89 0.58 -9.82
CA ASP A 43 -7.89 1.65 -8.81
C ASP A 43 -6.67 1.55 -7.88
N ILE A 44 -6.14 0.34 -7.70
CA ILE A 44 -4.97 0.04 -6.86
C ILE A 44 -3.88 -0.54 -7.78
N PRO A 45 -2.62 -0.09 -7.66
CA PRO A 45 -1.54 -0.59 -8.50
C PRO A 45 -1.31 -2.10 -8.26
N GLU A 46 -1.13 -2.86 -9.32
CA GLU A 46 -0.67 -4.25 -9.21
C GLU A 46 0.83 -4.30 -8.99
N VAL A 47 1.24 -5.00 -7.94
CA VAL A 47 2.64 -5.12 -7.51
C VAL A 47 3.03 -6.58 -7.35
N GLY A 48 4.27 -6.91 -7.70
CA GLY A 48 4.86 -8.22 -7.48
C GLY A 48 5.17 -8.51 -6.01
N ASP A 49 5.56 -9.75 -5.73
CA ASP A 49 6.16 -10.16 -4.47
C ASP A 49 7.51 -9.46 -4.18
N ASP A 50 8.12 -8.88 -5.21
CA ASP A 50 9.30 -8.02 -5.13
C ASP A 50 9.01 -6.51 -4.98
N TYR A 51 7.75 -6.15 -4.79
CA TYR A 51 7.29 -4.77 -4.66
C TYR A 51 7.37 -3.93 -5.93
N THR A 52 7.73 -4.49 -7.08
CA THR A 52 7.73 -3.76 -8.35
C THR A 52 6.34 -3.72 -8.98
N LEU A 53 6.05 -2.65 -9.73
CA LEU A 53 4.83 -2.55 -10.54
C LEU A 53 4.81 -3.67 -11.59
N LEU A 54 3.64 -4.30 -11.76
CA LEU A 54 3.38 -5.27 -12.83
C LEU A 54 2.77 -4.60 -14.06
N GLU A 55 2.01 -3.54 -13.85
CA GLU A 55 1.46 -2.69 -14.88
C GLU A 55 1.76 -1.22 -14.54
N PRO A 56 1.85 -0.34 -15.54
CA PRO A 56 1.79 -0.64 -16.96
C PRO A 56 3.10 -1.22 -17.51
N SER A 57 3.04 -1.93 -18.66
CA SER A 57 4.16 -2.67 -19.26
C SER A 57 5.47 -1.87 -19.42
N GLU A 58 5.36 -0.56 -19.64
CA GLU A 58 6.43 0.40 -19.85
C GLU A 58 7.33 0.56 -18.61
N VAL A 59 6.76 0.38 -17.42
CA VAL A 59 7.43 0.55 -16.13
C VAL A 59 7.48 -0.75 -15.32
N ARG A 60 7.00 -1.85 -15.89
CA ARG A 60 7.00 -3.17 -15.26
C ARG A 60 8.40 -3.55 -14.77
N GLY A 61 8.51 -3.90 -13.49
CA GLY A 61 9.78 -4.29 -12.88
C GLY A 61 10.77 -3.13 -12.64
N ARG A 62 10.42 -1.88 -12.99
CA ARG A 62 11.31 -0.72 -12.89
C ARG A 62 11.04 0.19 -11.70
N ILE A 63 9.80 0.17 -11.20
CA ILE A 63 9.34 1.06 -10.14
C ILE A 63 8.81 0.22 -8.99
N ALA A 64 9.38 0.40 -7.80
CA ALA A 64 8.95 -0.30 -6.59
C ALA A 64 7.99 0.54 -5.74
N PHE A 65 6.86 -0.05 -5.35
CA PHE A 65 5.85 0.52 -4.44
C PHE A 65 5.97 -0.18 -3.08
N ALA A 66 6.92 0.30 -2.27
CA ALA A 66 7.25 -0.25 -0.95
C ALA A 66 6.88 0.65 0.24
N ALA A 67 6.34 1.84 -0.01
CA ALA A 67 5.88 2.69 1.08
C ALA A 67 4.60 2.12 1.72
N ILE A 68 4.48 2.21 3.04
CA ILE A 68 3.37 1.66 3.84
C ILE A 68 2.00 1.87 3.18
N PRO A 69 1.62 3.08 2.71
CA PRO A 69 0.28 3.28 2.15
C PRO A 69 -0.07 2.44 0.91
N TRP A 70 0.93 1.98 0.16
CA TRP A 70 0.73 1.11 -1.01
C TRP A 70 0.57 -0.36 -0.63
N LEU A 71 1.10 -0.75 0.53
CA LEU A 71 1.06 -2.13 1.04
C LEU A 71 -0.22 -2.43 1.84
N MET A 72 -0.94 -1.40 2.30
CA MET A 72 -2.06 -1.57 3.22
C MET A 72 -3.25 -2.35 2.63
N HIS A 73 -3.33 -2.52 1.31
CA HIS A 73 -4.39 -3.29 0.64
C HIS A 73 -4.21 -4.82 0.79
N ASP A 74 -2.96 -5.27 0.94
CA ASP A 74 -2.58 -6.68 1.06
C ASP A 74 -1.92 -7.00 2.40
N GLN A 75 -1.36 -6.01 3.07
CA GLN A 75 -0.65 -6.08 4.36
C GLN A 75 -1.17 -4.98 5.30
N PRO A 76 -2.40 -5.11 5.81
CA PRO A 76 -2.94 -4.17 6.79
C PRO A 76 -2.05 -4.16 8.04
N PHE A 77 -1.87 -2.98 8.63
CA PHE A 77 -1.03 -2.77 9.82
C PHE A 77 0.47 -3.07 9.64
N VAL A 78 0.98 -3.09 8.40
CA VAL A 78 2.42 -3.24 8.16
C VAL A 78 3.21 -2.17 8.92
N GLN A 79 4.19 -2.63 9.70
CA GLN A 79 5.08 -1.76 10.46
C GLN A 79 6.34 -1.52 9.66
N GLY A 80 6.45 -0.34 9.02
CA GLY A 80 7.55 -0.06 8.10
C GLY A 80 8.95 -0.26 8.68
N ILE A 81 9.18 0.09 9.95
CA ILE A 81 10.47 -0.14 10.62
C ILE A 81 10.76 -1.64 10.77
N THR A 82 9.76 -2.42 11.16
CA THR A 82 9.91 -3.88 11.35
C THR A 82 10.08 -4.60 10.02
N ALA A 83 9.35 -4.18 8.98
CA ALA A 83 9.32 -4.83 7.68
C ALA A 83 10.42 -4.35 6.72
N CYS A 84 11.18 -3.28 7.04
CA CYS A 84 12.07 -2.63 6.06
C CYS A 84 13.16 -3.56 5.53
N ALA A 85 13.73 -4.43 6.37
CA ALA A 85 14.80 -5.34 5.98
C ALA A 85 14.32 -6.36 4.94
N GLU A 86 13.14 -6.95 5.15
CA GLU A 86 12.54 -7.92 4.24
C GLU A 86 12.14 -7.28 2.92
N ILE A 87 11.48 -6.11 2.97
CA ILE A 87 11.10 -5.34 1.78
C ILE A 87 12.34 -4.96 0.97
N GLY A 88 13.38 -4.46 1.63
CA GLY A 88 14.63 -4.07 1.00
C GLY A 88 15.34 -5.25 0.33
N ALA A 89 15.38 -6.42 0.99
CA ALA A 89 15.96 -7.63 0.42
C ALA A 89 15.20 -8.13 -0.81
N ALA A 90 13.86 -8.07 -0.79
CA ALA A 90 13.03 -8.45 -1.93
C ALA A 90 13.29 -7.54 -3.15
N ILE A 91 13.32 -6.22 -2.95
CA ILE A 91 13.62 -5.24 -4.02
C ILE A 91 15.05 -5.43 -4.54
N ALA A 92 16.03 -5.61 -3.65
CA ALA A 92 17.42 -5.82 -4.04
C ALA A 92 17.59 -7.08 -4.90
N LYS A 93 16.86 -8.15 -4.57
CA LYS A 93 16.81 -9.37 -5.38
C LYS A 93 16.19 -9.11 -6.76
N ALA A 94 15.12 -8.31 -6.84
CA ALA A 94 14.47 -7.98 -8.10
C ALA A 94 15.33 -7.18 -9.08
N ILE A 95 16.21 -6.33 -8.57
CA ILE A 95 17.22 -5.64 -9.40
C ILE A 95 18.09 -6.66 -10.16
N SER A 96 18.34 -7.84 -9.56
CA SER A 96 19.11 -8.91 -10.18
C SER A 96 18.24 -9.92 -10.96
N ALA A 97 17.00 -10.13 -10.53
CA ALA A 97 16.06 -11.10 -11.12
C ALA A 97 14.60 -10.69 -10.83
N PRO A 98 13.85 -10.17 -11.83
CA PRO A 98 12.50 -9.64 -11.64
C PRO A 98 11.48 -10.64 -11.07
N ALA A 99 10.44 -10.16 -10.38
CA ALA A 99 9.34 -10.99 -9.91
C ALA A 99 8.64 -11.76 -11.03
N SER A 100 8.17 -12.95 -10.67
CA SER A 100 7.36 -13.83 -11.54
C SER A 100 5.91 -13.95 -11.09
N ARG A 101 5.55 -13.37 -9.94
CA ARG A 101 4.22 -13.55 -9.30
C ARG A 101 3.66 -12.23 -8.80
N SER A 102 2.35 -12.06 -8.98
CA SER A 102 1.59 -10.96 -8.39
C SER A 102 1.39 -11.19 -6.90
N ARG A 103 1.42 -10.10 -6.13
CA ARG A 103 1.16 -10.14 -4.70
C ARG A 103 -0.34 -10.28 -4.44
N ARG A 104 -0.68 -11.22 -3.56
CA ARG A 104 -2.07 -11.52 -3.22
C ARG A 104 -2.70 -10.40 -2.39
N ARG A 105 -3.78 -9.80 -2.90
CA ARG A 105 -4.61 -8.83 -2.15
C ARG A 105 -5.51 -9.54 -1.14
N LEU A 106 -5.83 -8.86 -0.05
CA LEU A 106 -6.88 -9.32 0.86
C LEU A 106 -8.24 -8.89 0.29
N SER A 107 -9.22 -9.80 0.32
CA SER A 107 -10.61 -9.43 0.04
C SER A 107 -11.13 -8.56 1.19
N PRO A 108 -11.99 -7.55 0.91
CA PRO A 108 -12.77 -6.93 1.96
C PRO A 108 -13.51 -8.04 2.72
N ILE A 109 -13.30 -8.14 4.03
CA ILE A 109 -14.15 -8.97 4.87
C ILE A 109 -15.47 -8.21 4.96
N ASP A 110 -16.58 -8.82 4.56
CA ASP A 110 -17.92 -8.30 4.82
C ASP A 110 -18.10 -8.25 6.35
N LEU A 111 -17.93 -7.05 6.93
CA LEU A 111 -18.16 -6.73 8.34
C LEU A 111 -19.46 -5.95 8.48
#